data_AF-A0A3D1QZE3-F1
#
_entry.id   AF-A0A3D1QZE3-F1
#
_cell.length_a   1.000
_cell.length_b   1.000
_cell.length_c   1.000
_cell.angle_alpha   90.00
_cell.angle_beta   90.00
_cell.angle_gamma   90.00
#
_symmetry.space_group_name_H-M   'P 1'
#
loop_
_entity.id
_entity.type
_entity.pdbx_description
1 polymer ?
#
loop_
_entity_poly.entity_id
_entity_poly.type
_entity_poly.pdbx_seq_one_letter_code
_entity_poly.pdbx_strand_id
1 'polypeptide(L)'
;MSFDELEQLVRKGRAEPTKGIIDQTEYTAGLTAEKKAALLDCGLTEEQIVTLGSLRDELLQYIGTRGAAVVSAEEATREEERCVDLSKRHFRQLRLATPMAARKAAVTETDLKRLVPQVAVGRSTIRIIEHLTNSRETVAKLDDALKPYFRGESALAQHDALRAGLLAAQRNQETKATATPENTRALHLIKGRLLQLIEDINRIGQIAFPNEAETSSRFNKDILLRARGNTRSKKSETKQTEEDKG
;
A
#
# COMPACT_ATOMS: atom_id res chain seq x y z
N MET A 1 10.65 13.09 -26.15
CA MET A 1 10.97 13.53 -24.78
C MET A 1 12.26 12.83 -24.37
N SER A 2 13.28 13.58 -23.99
CA SER A 2 14.59 13.03 -23.61
C SER A 2 14.55 12.40 -22.20
N PHE A 3 15.57 11.61 -21.86
CA PHE A 3 15.72 11.05 -20.51
C PHE A 3 15.80 12.16 -19.45
N ASP A 4 16.54 13.23 -19.75
CA ASP A 4 16.71 14.37 -18.84
C ASP A 4 15.39 15.12 -18.59
N GLU A 5 14.56 15.27 -19.62
CA GLU A 5 13.21 15.86 -19.49
C GLU A 5 12.30 15.01 -18.59
N LEU A 6 12.34 13.69 -18.75
CA LEU A 6 11.57 12.77 -17.89
C LEU A 6 12.01 12.85 -16.44
N GLU A 7 13.32 12.91 -16.18
CA GLU A 7 13.85 12.97 -14.83
C GLU A 7 13.56 14.33 -14.15
N GLN A 8 13.59 15.42 -14.92
CA GLN A 8 13.13 16.73 -14.44
C GLN A 8 11.64 16.70 -14.03
N LEU A 9 10.78 16.08 -14.84
CA LEU A 9 9.36 15.92 -14.52
C LEU A 9 9.15 15.11 -13.25
N VAL A 10 9.86 13.98 -13.11
CA VAL A 10 9.81 13.16 -11.89
C VAL A 10 10.24 13.97 -10.67
N ARG A 11 11.35 14.70 -10.76
CA ARG A 11 11.83 15.57 -9.66
C ARG A 11 10.81 16.64 -9.28
N LYS A 12 10.19 17.25 -10.29
CA LYS A 12 9.15 18.28 -10.12
C LYS A 12 7.92 17.72 -9.42
N GLY A 13 7.40 16.59 -9.88
CA GLY A 13 6.26 15.92 -9.27
C GLY A 13 6.54 15.37 -7.88
N ARG A 14 7.78 14.95 -7.58
CA ARG A 14 8.18 14.52 -6.23
C ARG A 14 8.12 15.65 -5.20
N ALA A 15 8.42 16.89 -5.59
CA ALA A 15 8.54 18.03 -4.69
C ALA A 15 7.21 18.55 -4.13
N GLU A 16 6.09 18.20 -4.77
CA GLU A 16 4.77 18.77 -4.46
C GLU A 16 3.85 17.79 -3.71
N PRO A 17 3.02 18.27 -2.77
CA PRO A 17 2.00 17.44 -2.14
C PRO A 17 0.87 17.10 -3.12
N THR A 18 0.48 15.83 -3.19
CA THR A 18 -0.52 15.33 -4.16
C THR A 18 -1.87 16.05 -4.06
N LYS A 19 -2.37 16.28 -2.83
CA LYS A 19 -3.62 17.05 -2.62
C LYS A 19 -3.52 18.47 -3.18
N GLY A 20 -2.40 19.15 -2.93
CA GLY A 20 -2.19 20.50 -3.45
C GLY A 20 -2.19 20.56 -4.98
N ILE A 21 -1.68 19.53 -5.65
CA ILE A 21 -1.75 19.43 -7.11
C ILE A 21 -3.20 19.28 -7.58
N ILE A 22 -3.99 18.40 -6.98
CA ILE A 22 -5.40 18.21 -7.35
C ILE A 22 -6.17 19.51 -7.19
N ASP A 23 -6.09 20.13 -6.01
CA ASP A 23 -6.80 21.38 -5.70
C ASP A 23 -6.38 22.50 -6.69
N GLN A 24 -5.09 22.59 -7.04
CA GLN A 24 -4.60 23.54 -8.02
C GLN A 24 -5.08 23.22 -9.45
N THR A 25 -5.12 21.95 -9.84
CA THR A 25 -5.61 21.52 -11.16
C THR A 25 -7.09 21.87 -11.32
N GLU A 26 -7.92 21.63 -10.30
CA GLU A 26 -9.34 21.98 -10.32
C GLU A 26 -9.54 23.49 -10.45
N TYR A 27 -8.78 24.28 -9.68
CA TYR A 27 -8.79 25.72 -9.77
C TYR A 27 -8.38 26.22 -11.17
N THR A 28 -7.25 25.73 -11.69
CA THR A 28 -6.76 26.11 -13.02
C THR A 28 -7.73 25.68 -14.13
N ALA A 29 -8.36 24.50 -14.02
CA ALA A 29 -9.39 24.05 -14.96
C ALA A 29 -10.63 24.96 -14.93
N GLY A 30 -11.11 25.34 -13.75
CA GLY A 30 -12.24 26.26 -13.61
C GLY A 30 -11.95 27.63 -14.23
N LEU A 31 -10.75 28.18 -13.95
CA LEU A 31 -10.31 29.46 -14.52
C LEU A 31 -10.13 29.38 -16.04
N THR A 32 -9.64 28.24 -16.55
CA THR A 32 -9.48 27.99 -17.98
C THR A 32 -10.84 27.92 -18.69
N ALA A 33 -11.85 27.30 -18.06
CA ALA A 33 -13.21 27.27 -18.60
C ALA A 33 -13.85 28.66 -18.62
N GLU A 34 -13.67 29.45 -17.56
CA GLU A 34 -14.19 30.83 -17.45
C GLU A 34 -13.61 31.76 -18.52
N LYS A 35 -12.32 31.63 -18.83
CA LYS A 35 -11.58 32.53 -19.74
C LYS A 35 -11.19 31.87 -21.07
N LYS A 36 -11.86 30.77 -21.44
CA LYS A 36 -11.46 29.89 -22.55
C LYS A 36 -11.14 30.64 -23.85
N ALA A 37 -12.05 31.51 -24.30
CA ALA A 37 -11.88 32.22 -25.58
C ALA A 37 -10.58 33.02 -25.64
N ALA A 38 -10.34 33.89 -24.66
CA ALA A 38 -9.13 34.71 -24.59
C ALA A 38 -7.84 33.87 -24.46
N LEU A 39 -7.90 32.73 -23.76
CA LEU A 39 -6.76 31.83 -23.63
C LEU A 39 -6.44 31.12 -24.95
N LEU A 40 -7.45 30.69 -25.71
CA LEU A 40 -7.28 30.10 -27.03
C LEU A 40 -6.65 31.11 -28.01
N ASP A 41 -7.11 32.36 -27.98
CA ASP A 41 -6.56 33.45 -28.79
C ASP A 41 -5.08 33.75 -28.44
N CYS A 42 -4.64 33.40 -27.23
CA CYS A 42 -3.27 33.56 -26.74
C CYS A 42 -2.45 32.25 -26.72
N GLY A 43 -2.85 31.25 -27.50
CA GLY A 43 -2.03 30.07 -27.79
C GLY A 43 -2.27 28.86 -26.89
N LEU A 44 -3.27 28.89 -26.00
CA LEU A 44 -3.78 27.66 -25.40
C LEU A 44 -4.44 26.80 -26.50
N THR A 45 -4.23 25.49 -26.49
CA THR A 45 -4.89 24.58 -27.43
C THR A 45 -6.00 23.79 -26.75
N GLU A 46 -7.00 23.35 -27.52
CA GLU A 46 -8.02 22.43 -26.99
C GLU A 46 -7.40 21.11 -26.51
N GLU A 47 -6.33 20.65 -27.17
CA GLU A 47 -5.57 19.46 -26.76
C GLU A 47 -4.96 19.62 -25.36
N GLN A 48 -4.44 20.81 -25.03
CA GLN A 48 -3.92 21.09 -23.68
C GLN A 48 -5.03 21.07 -22.62
N ILE A 49 -6.22 21.58 -22.95
CA ILE A 49 -7.39 21.53 -22.04
C ILE A 49 -7.80 20.07 -21.80
N VAL A 50 -7.88 19.26 -22.85
CA VAL A 50 -8.20 17.83 -22.75
C VAL A 50 -7.13 17.10 -21.94
N THR A 51 -5.85 17.37 -22.22
CA THR A 51 -4.71 16.75 -21.53
C THR A 51 -4.70 17.06 -20.03
N LEU A 52 -5.08 18.28 -19.64
CA LEU A 52 -5.21 18.67 -18.23
C LEU A 52 -6.23 17.79 -17.49
N GLY A 53 -7.40 17.57 -18.11
CA GLY A 53 -8.44 16.69 -17.57
C GLY A 53 -7.96 15.24 -17.47
N SER A 54 -7.40 14.70 -18.56
CA SER A 54 -6.92 13.31 -18.59
C SER A 54 -5.83 13.03 -17.55
N LEU A 55 -4.85 13.92 -17.40
CA LEU A 55 -3.79 13.76 -16.40
C LEU A 55 -4.31 13.87 -14.95
N ARG A 56 -5.35 14.69 -14.72
CA ARG A 56 -6.03 14.75 -13.41
C ARG A 56 -6.69 13.43 -13.08
N ASP A 57 -7.46 12.89 -14.03
CA ASP A 57 -8.20 11.65 -13.82
C ASP A 57 -7.26 10.45 -13.65
N GLU A 58 -6.15 10.43 -14.40
CA GLU A 58 -5.07 9.45 -14.22
C GLU A 58 -4.46 9.54 -12.80
N LEU A 59 -4.20 10.76 -12.29
CA LEU A 59 -3.71 10.97 -10.94
C LEU A 59 -4.72 10.50 -9.87
N LEU A 60 -6.00 10.79 -10.04
CA LEU A 60 -7.07 10.35 -9.13
C LEU A 60 -7.20 8.83 -9.12
N GLN A 61 -7.18 8.19 -10.29
CA GLN A 61 -7.19 6.73 -10.41
C GLN A 61 -5.99 6.13 -9.68
N TYR A 62 -4.80 6.70 -9.86
CA TYR A 62 -3.58 6.26 -9.21
C TYR A 62 -3.66 6.35 -7.67
N ILE A 63 -4.29 7.39 -7.14
CA ILE A 63 -4.51 7.53 -5.69
C ILE A 63 -5.53 6.49 -5.20
N GLY A 64 -6.60 6.26 -5.95
CA GLY A 64 -7.61 5.24 -5.64
C GLY A 64 -7.02 3.84 -5.59
N THR A 65 -6.22 3.45 -6.59
CA THR A 65 -5.55 2.14 -6.62
C THR A 65 -4.54 2.01 -5.49
N ARG A 66 -3.78 3.06 -5.17
CA ARG A 66 -2.87 3.07 -4.01
C ARG A 66 -3.62 2.93 -2.68
N GLY A 67 -4.73 3.63 -2.50
CA GLY A 67 -5.58 3.51 -1.31
C GLY A 67 -6.08 2.08 -1.12
N ALA A 68 -6.60 1.46 -2.19
CA ALA A 68 -7.01 0.07 -2.19
C ALA A 68 -5.85 -0.89 -1.89
N ALA A 69 -4.65 -0.63 -2.44
CA ALA A 69 -3.47 -1.45 -2.19
C ALA A 69 -3.00 -1.37 -0.73
N VAL A 70 -3.06 -0.19 -0.10
CA VAL A 70 -2.72 -0.01 1.33
C VAL A 70 -3.70 -0.77 2.21
N VAL A 71 -5.01 -0.61 2.00
CA VAL A 71 -6.04 -1.35 2.76
C VAL A 71 -5.83 -2.86 2.59
N SER A 72 -5.65 -3.32 1.36
CA SER A 72 -5.38 -4.73 1.08
C SER A 72 -4.07 -5.22 1.71
N ALA A 73 -3.05 -4.37 1.84
CA ALA A 73 -1.80 -4.73 2.52
C ALA A 73 -2.00 -4.86 4.04
N GLU A 74 -2.74 -3.93 4.65
CA GLU A 74 -3.12 -4.03 6.08
C GLU A 74 -3.95 -5.28 6.36
N GLU A 75 -4.91 -5.59 5.51
CA GLU A 75 -5.71 -6.82 5.59
C GLU A 75 -4.83 -8.07 5.47
N ALA A 76 -3.88 -8.09 4.53
CA ALA A 76 -2.95 -9.20 4.36
C ALA A 76 -2.05 -9.39 5.59
N THR A 77 -1.57 -8.30 6.20
CA THR A 77 -0.79 -8.36 7.46
C THR A 77 -1.64 -8.88 8.61
N ARG A 78 -2.88 -8.40 8.77
CA ARG A 78 -3.79 -8.89 9.82
C ARG A 78 -4.11 -10.38 9.65
N GLU A 79 -4.30 -10.83 8.41
CA GLU A 79 -4.58 -12.23 8.13
C GLU A 79 -3.36 -13.13 8.39
N GLU A 80 -2.15 -12.65 8.07
CA GLU A 80 -0.91 -13.34 8.45
C GLU A 80 -0.78 -13.47 9.97
N GLU A 81 -0.97 -12.37 10.71
CA GLU A 81 -0.91 -12.37 12.17
C GLU A 81 -1.94 -13.33 12.78
N ARG A 82 -3.16 -13.33 12.24
CA ARG A 82 -4.22 -14.26 12.63
C ARG A 82 -3.80 -15.72 12.38
N CYS A 83 -3.25 -16.02 11.21
CA CYS A 83 -2.77 -17.37 10.88
C CYS A 83 -1.61 -17.82 11.79
N VAL A 84 -0.70 -16.91 12.14
CA VAL A 84 0.39 -17.15 13.09
C VAL A 84 -0.15 -17.48 14.49
N ASP A 85 -1.11 -16.70 14.98
CA ASP A 85 -1.70 -16.90 16.29
C ASP A 85 -2.52 -18.20 16.36
N LEU A 86 -3.30 -18.51 15.33
CA LEU A 86 -4.03 -19.77 15.22
C LEU A 86 -3.07 -20.96 15.16
N SER A 87 -1.97 -20.86 14.41
CA SER A 87 -0.95 -21.92 14.34
C SER A 87 -0.31 -22.20 15.70
N LYS A 88 -0.01 -21.16 16.48
CA LYS A 88 0.50 -21.32 17.84
C LYS A 88 -0.50 -21.96 18.80
N ARG A 89 -1.77 -21.58 18.70
CA ARG A 89 -2.84 -22.22 19.47
C ARG A 89 -2.96 -23.68 19.10
N HIS A 90 -2.90 -24.00 17.82
CA HIS A 90 -2.90 -25.36 17.30
C HIS A 90 -1.70 -26.17 17.85
N PHE A 91 -0.48 -25.63 17.80
CA PHE A 91 0.70 -26.28 18.40
C PHE A 91 0.54 -26.52 19.90
N ARG A 92 -0.02 -25.56 20.63
CA ARG A 92 -0.29 -25.73 22.06
C ARG A 92 -1.31 -26.85 22.30
N GLN A 93 -2.38 -26.91 21.50
CA GLN A 93 -3.41 -27.94 21.61
C GLN A 93 -2.86 -29.32 21.27
N LEU A 94 -2.08 -29.45 20.19
CA LEU A 94 -1.34 -30.67 19.86
C LEU A 94 -0.42 -31.08 21.01
N ARG A 95 0.39 -30.18 21.55
CA ARG A 95 1.30 -30.48 22.66
C ARG A 95 0.57 -31.03 23.91
N LEU A 96 -0.61 -30.49 24.22
CA LEU A 96 -1.41 -30.95 25.35
C LEU A 96 -2.12 -32.28 25.06
N ALA A 97 -2.65 -32.46 23.86
CA ALA A 97 -3.41 -33.64 23.48
C ALA A 97 -2.53 -34.86 23.16
N THR A 98 -1.32 -34.62 22.65
CA THR A 98 -0.40 -35.65 22.16
C THR A 98 -0.06 -36.72 23.21
N PRO A 99 0.29 -36.39 24.48
CA PRO A 99 0.55 -37.41 25.50
C PRO A 99 -0.67 -38.29 25.81
N MET A 100 -1.89 -37.76 25.64
CA MET A 100 -3.13 -38.50 25.87
C MET A 100 -3.54 -39.34 24.66
N ALA A 101 -3.31 -38.83 23.45
CA ALA A 101 -3.57 -39.53 22.19
C ALA A 101 -2.55 -40.65 21.93
N ALA A 102 -1.27 -40.42 22.25
CA ALA A 102 -0.19 -41.40 22.09
C ALA A 102 -0.37 -42.64 22.98
N ARG A 103 -1.11 -42.57 24.08
CA ARG A 103 -1.45 -43.75 24.90
C ARG A 103 -2.43 -44.70 24.20
N LYS A 104 -3.18 -44.19 23.22
CA LYS A 104 -4.24 -44.90 22.50
C LYS A 104 -3.82 -45.31 21.09
N ALA A 105 -2.67 -44.85 20.62
CA ALA A 105 -2.18 -45.06 19.26
C ALA A 105 -0.77 -45.67 19.28
N ALA A 106 -0.44 -46.49 18.29
CA ALA A 106 0.89 -47.09 18.14
C ALA A 106 1.85 -46.08 17.51
N VAL A 107 2.42 -45.18 18.33
CA VAL A 107 3.27 -44.07 17.87
C VAL A 107 4.63 -44.12 18.56
N THR A 108 5.72 -43.91 17.82
CA THR A 108 7.08 -44.01 18.38
C THR A 108 7.48 -42.76 19.15
N GLU A 109 8.43 -42.86 20.07
CA GLU A 109 8.99 -41.68 20.77
C GLU A 109 9.58 -40.65 19.77
N THR A 110 10.16 -41.14 18.67
CA THR A 110 10.70 -40.32 17.58
C THR A 110 9.60 -39.53 16.85
N ASP A 111 8.45 -40.15 16.61
CA ASP A 111 7.29 -39.48 16.01
C ASP A 111 6.80 -38.32 16.90
N LEU A 112 6.72 -38.54 18.21
CA LEU A 112 6.26 -37.53 19.18
C LEU A 112 7.20 -36.32 19.27
N LYS A 113 8.52 -36.53 19.13
CA LYS A 113 9.52 -35.45 19.08
C LYS A 113 9.32 -34.52 17.88
N ARG A 114 8.71 -34.97 16.77
CA ARG A 114 8.42 -34.15 15.58
C ARG A 114 7.26 -33.17 15.79
N LEU A 115 6.39 -33.41 16.77
CA LEU A 115 5.26 -32.53 17.12
C LEU A 115 5.68 -31.36 18.00
N VAL A 116 6.88 -31.40 18.55
CA VAL A 116 7.48 -30.31 19.30
C VAL A 116 8.41 -29.53 18.37
N PRO A 117 8.25 -28.20 18.25
CA PRO A 117 9.21 -27.42 17.49
C PRO A 117 10.60 -27.53 18.12
N GLN A 118 11.60 -27.97 17.37
CA GLN A 118 12.98 -28.11 17.86
C GLN A 118 13.65 -26.76 18.14
N VAL A 119 13.17 -25.72 17.47
CA VAL A 119 13.61 -24.33 17.67
C VAL A 119 12.39 -23.48 17.97
N ALA A 120 12.53 -22.48 18.84
CA ALA A 120 11.47 -21.51 19.09
C ALA A 120 11.03 -20.84 17.78
N VAL A 121 9.79 -21.14 17.37
CA VAL A 121 9.21 -20.69 16.10
C VAL A 121 8.97 -19.18 16.08
N GLY A 122 8.85 -18.55 17.26
CA GLY A 122 8.67 -17.10 17.39
C GLY A 122 7.40 -16.63 16.67
N ARG A 123 7.44 -15.49 15.98
CA ARG A 123 6.39 -15.02 15.05
C ARG A 123 6.79 -15.25 13.57
N SER A 124 7.80 -16.06 13.29
CA SER A 124 8.31 -16.25 11.93
C SER A 124 7.39 -17.17 11.13
N THR A 125 6.71 -16.62 10.13
CA THR A 125 5.82 -17.35 9.21
C THR A 125 6.52 -18.53 8.55
N ILE A 126 7.74 -18.34 8.04
CA ILE A 126 8.55 -19.39 7.41
C ILE A 126 8.80 -20.54 8.38
N ARG A 127 9.27 -20.25 9.61
CA ARG A 127 9.53 -21.30 10.62
C ARG A 127 8.26 -22.04 11.02
N ILE A 128 7.11 -21.35 11.04
CA ILE A 128 5.81 -21.97 11.34
C ILE A 128 5.40 -22.91 10.21
N ILE A 129 5.54 -22.50 8.94
CA ILE A 129 5.28 -23.35 7.77
C ILE A 129 6.20 -24.57 7.76
N GLU A 130 7.49 -24.41 8.05
CA GLU A 130 8.45 -25.51 8.16
C GLU A 130 8.02 -26.49 9.25
N HIS A 131 7.65 -25.99 10.44
CA HIS A 131 7.21 -26.85 11.52
C HIS A 131 5.91 -27.60 11.18
N LEU A 132 4.92 -26.93 10.59
CA LEU A 132 3.70 -27.57 10.09
C LEU A 132 4.05 -28.66 9.06
N THR A 133 4.95 -28.37 8.13
CA THR A 133 5.35 -29.35 7.10
C THR A 133 6.00 -30.59 7.73
N ASN A 134 6.93 -30.40 8.67
CA ASN A 134 7.68 -31.49 9.29
C ASN A 134 6.85 -32.35 10.25
N SER A 135 5.81 -31.77 10.87
CA SER A 135 4.96 -32.46 11.85
C SER A 135 3.73 -33.13 11.22
N ARG A 136 3.41 -32.83 9.96
CA ARG A 136 2.19 -33.27 9.26
C ARG A 136 1.98 -34.78 9.29
N GLU A 137 3.01 -35.57 8.98
CA GLU A 137 2.92 -37.04 8.98
C GLU A 137 2.58 -37.60 10.36
N THR A 138 3.16 -37.03 11.42
CA THR A 138 2.85 -37.46 12.78
C THR A 138 1.43 -37.07 13.17
N VAL A 139 0.97 -35.87 12.80
CA VAL A 139 -0.43 -35.45 13.03
C VAL A 139 -1.39 -36.39 12.32
N ALA A 140 -1.08 -36.82 11.09
CA ALA A 140 -1.90 -37.76 10.34
C ALA A 140 -2.03 -39.13 11.05
N LYS A 141 -0.92 -39.67 11.58
CA LYS A 141 -0.94 -40.94 12.35
C LYS A 141 -1.78 -40.85 13.62
N LEU A 142 -1.90 -39.66 14.20
CA LEU A 142 -2.61 -39.40 15.45
C LEU A 142 -4.03 -38.88 15.26
N ASP A 143 -4.46 -38.58 14.04
CA ASP A 143 -5.66 -37.77 13.77
C ASP A 143 -6.91 -38.36 14.42
N ASP A 144 -7.15 -39.66 14.24
CA ASP A 144 -8.29 -40.36 14.87
C ASP A 144 -8.25 -40.31 16.40
N ALA A 145 -7.06 -40.45 16.98
CA ALA A 145 -6.86 -40.38 18.44
C ALA A 145 -6.96 -38.96 18.98
N LEU A 146 -6.76 -37.93 18.13
CA LEU A 146 -6.83 -36.52 18.48
C LEU A 146 -8.25 -35.96 18.40
N LYS A 147 -9.13 -36.51 17.54
CA LYS A 147 -10.52 -36.06 17.35
C LYS A 147 -11.25 -35.67 18.65
N PRO A 148 -11.23 -36.45 19.76
CA PRO A 148 -11.91 -36.08 21.00
C PRO A 148 -11.42 -34.75 21.61
N TYR A 149 -10.15 -34.41 21.44
CA TYR A 149 -9.53 -33.17 21.95
C TYR A 149 -9.66 -32.01 20.97
N PHE A 150 -10.13 -32.28 19.76
CA PHE A 150 -10.43 -31.31 18.70
C PHE A 150 -11.94 -31.23 18.43
N ARG A 151 -12.78 -31.56 19.44
CA ARG A 151 -14.25 -31.48 19.36
C ARG A 151 -14.86 -32.32 18.23
N GLY A 152 -14.23 -33.42 17.88
CA GLY A 152 -14.64 -34.31 16.80
C GLY A 152 -14.09 -33.92 15.43
N GLU A 153 -13.43 -32.78 15.29
CA GLU A 153 -12.80 -32.35 14.05
C GLU A 153 -11.43 -33.01 13.85
N SER A 154 -11.01 -33.09 12.58
CA SER A 154 -9.68 -33.59 12.20
C SER A 154 -8.62 -32.53 12.52
N ALA A 155 -7.67 -32.91 13.37
CA ALA A 155 -6.51 -32.09 13.67
C ALA A 155 -5.64 -31.91 12.40
N LEU A 156 -5.54 -32.94 11.57
CA LEU A 156 -4.84 -32.90 10.28
C LEU A 156 -5.48 -31.90 9.31
N ALA A 157 -6.82 -31.85 9.25
CA ALA A 157 -7.50 -30.87 8.40
C ALA A 157 -7.25 -29.43 8.85
N GLN A 158 -7.30 -29.16 10.16
CA GLN A 158 -6.94 -27.84 10.72
C GLN A 158 -5.47 -27.50 10.43
N HIS A 159 -4.58 -28.49 10.52
CA HIS A 159 -3.16 -28.35 10.26
C HIS A 159 -2.86 -27.96 8.80
N ASP A 160 -3.48 -28.64 7.84
CA ASP A 160 -3.34 -28.36 6.41
C ASP A 160 -3.95 -26.99 6.04
N ALA A 161 -5.09 -26.62 6.63
CA ALA A 161 -5.71 -25.33 6.42
C ALA A 161 -4.81 -24.16 6.89
N LEU A 162 -4.18 -24.30 8.06
CA LEU A 162 -3.25 -23.29 8.59
C LEU A 162 -2.00 -23.13 7.72
N ARG A 163 -1.44 -24.24 7.23
CA ARG A 163 -0.31 -24.22 6.29
C ARG A 163 -0.67 -23.51 4.98
N ALA A 164 -1.84 -23.81 4.43
CA ALA A 164 -2.32 -23.16 3.21
C ALA A 164 -2.53 -21.65 3.41
N GLY A 165 -3.13 -21.24 4.54
CA GLY A 165 -3.32 -19.83 4.89
C GLY A 165 -2.01 -19.05 5.00
N LEU A 166 -1.01 -19.61 5.70
CA LEU A 166 0.30 -18.97 5.84
C LEU A 166 1.05 -18.85 4.51
N LEU A 167 1.00 -19.87 3.65
CA LEU A 167 1.60 -19.81 2.31
C LEU A 167 0.93 -18.76 1.42
N ALA A 168 -0.40 -18.62 1.49
CA ALA A 168 -1.13 -17.61 0.76
C ALA A 168 -0.77 -16.19 1.24
N ALA A 169 -0.67 -16.00 2.57
CA ALA A 169 -0.26 -14.73 3.16
C ALA A 169 1.16 -14.32 2.74
N GLN A 170 2.12 -15.25 2.76
CA GLN A 170 3.51 -15.00 2.35
C GLN A 170 3.60 -14.57 0.87
N ARG A 171 2.93 -15.29 -0.04
CA ARG A 171 2.93 -14.95 -1.48
C ARG A 171 2.33 -13.58 -1.76
N ASN A 172 1.29 -13.20 -1.02
CA ASN A 172 0.65 -11.89 -1.15
C ASN A 172 1.59 -10.75 -0.72
N GLN A 173 2.43 -10.95 0.30
CA GLN A 173 3.41 -9.94 0.71
C GLN A 173 4.53 -9.78 -0.31
N GLU A 174 5.11 -10.88 -0.78
CA GLU A 174 6.20 -10.86 -1.76
C GLU A 174 5.78 -10.17 -3.08
N THR A 175 4.57 -10.44 -3.56
CA THR A 175 4.02 -9.82 -4.78
C THR A 175 3.79 -8.30 -4.62
N LYS A 176 3.42 -7.84 -3.42
CA LYS A 176 3.19 -6.41 -3.16
C LYS A 176 4.49 -5.64 -2.96
N ALA A 177 5.52 -6.27 -2.40
CA ALA A 177 6.83 -5.65 -2.21
C ALA A 177 7.50 -5.29 -3.54
N THR A 178 7.40 -6.15 -4.55
CA THR A 178 8.00 -5.92 -5.88
C THR A 178 7.30 -4.83 -6.68
N ALA A 179 5.99 -4.63 -6.49
CA ALA A 179 5.20 -3.63 -7.22
C ALA A 179 5.36 -2.18 -6.71
N THR A 180 6.03 -1.93 -5.58
CA THR A 180 6.05 -0.61 -4.91
C THR A 180 6.97 0.44 -5.56
N PRO A 181 8.18 0.09 -6.07
CA PRO A 181 9.12 1.09 -6.63
C PRO A 181 8.70 1.68 -7.98
N GLU A 182 8.23 0.84 -8.93
CA GLU A 182 7.84 1.28 -10.29
C GLU A 182 6.65 2.24 -10.26
N ASN A 183 5.70 1.91 -9.41
CA ASN A 183 4.52 2.69 -9.09
C ASN A 183 4.87 4.11 -8.60
N THR A 184 5.88 4.25 -7.76
CA THR A 184 6.25 5.56 -7.20
C THR A 184 6.80 6.52 -8.26
N ARG A 185 7.54 6.02 -9.26
CA ARG A 185 8.07 6.85 -10.36
C ARG A 185 6.97 7.32 -11.30
N ALA A 186 6.04 6.43 -11.66
CA ALA A 186 4.89 6.75 -12.52
C ALA A 186 4.04 7.87 -11.90
N LEU A 187 3.74 7.79 -10.60
CA LEU A 187 3.05 8.83 -9.86
C LEU A 187 3.77 10.18 -9.95
N HIS A 188 5.08 10.21 -9.72
CA HIS A 188 5.85 11.45 -9.80
C HIS A 188 5.87 12.02 -11.22
N LEU A 189 5.90 11.17 -12.24
CA LEU A 189 5.86 11.62 -13.63
C LEU A 189 4.52 12.29 -13.97
N ILE A 190 3.39 11.68 -13.60
CA ILE A 190 2.05 12.25 -13.81
C ILE A 190 1.95 13.61 -13.12
N LYS A 191 2.36 13.69 -11.85
CA LYS A 191 2.39 14.95 -11.08
C LYS A 191 3.27 16.00 -11.75
N GLY A 192 4.43 15.61 -12.27
CA GLY A 192 5.36 16.51 -12.97
C GLY A 192 4.75 17.11 -14.23
N ARG A 193 4.13 16.26 -15.07
CA ARG A 193 3.44 16.67 -16.29
C ARG A 193 2.29 17.62 -16.00
N LEU A 194 1.47 17.28 -15.01
CA LEU A 194 0.34 18.10 -14.58
C LEU A 194 0.82 19.48 -14.08
N LEU A 195 1.92 19.54 -13.32
CA LEU A 195 2.49 20.79 -12.85
C LEU A 195 3.07 21.65 -13.98
N GLN A 196 3.70 21.03 -14.98
CA GLN A 196 4.19 21.74 -16.15
C GLN A 196 3.04 22.33 -16.96
N LEU A 197 1.96 21.58 -17.16
CA LEU A 197 0.80 22.08 -17.89
C LEU A 197 0.10 23.24 -17.16
N ILE A 198 -0.04 23.16 -15.83
CA ILE A 198 -0.54 24.29 -15.01
C ILE A 198 0.34 25.52 -15.17
N GLU A 199 1.67 25.36 -15.20
CA GLU A 199 2.59 26.48 -15.42
C GLU A 199 2.38 27.16 -16.76
N ASP A 200 2.22 26.37 -17.81
CA ASP A 200 2.06 26.89 -19.16
C ASP A 200 0.71 27.62 -19.28
N ILE A 201 -0.37 27.04 -18.76
CA ILE A 201 -1.69 27.71 -18.70
C ILE A 201 -1.60 29.02 -17.91
N ASN A 202 -0.91 29.02 -16.77
CA ASN A 202 -0.78 30.24 -15.96
C ASN A 202 0.01 31.33 -16.71
N ARG A 203 1.09 30.97 -17.41
CA ARG A 203 1.86 31.92 -18.23
C ARG A 203 0.99 32.47 -19.37
N ILE A 204 0.25 31.61 -20.07
CA ILE A 204 -0.67 32.02 -21.13
C ILE A 204 -1.73 32.98 -20.58
N GLY A 205 -2.31 32.69 -19.43
CA GLY A 205 -3.30 33.58 -18.80
C GLY A 205 -2.71 34.94 -18.43
N GLN A 206 -1.49 35.00 -17.90
CA GLN A 206 -0.84 36.28 -17.63
C GLN A 206 -0.56 37.10 -18.90
N ILE A 207 -0.24 36.42 -20.01
CA ILE A 207 -0.04 37.04 -21.32
C ILE A 207 -1.37 37.52 -21.94
N ALA A 208 -2.45 36.76 -21.77
CA ALA A 208 -3.76 37.08 -22.32
C ALA A 208 -4.42 38.30 -21.67
N PHE A 209 -4.04 38.63 -20.42
CA PHE A 209 -4.63 39.70 -19.63
C PHE A 209 -3.60 40.71 -19.12
N PRO A 210 -2.80 41.36 -20.00
CA PRO A 210 -1.66 42.17 -19.57
C PRO A 210 -2.06 43.46 -18.83
N ASN A 211 -3.27 43.98 -19.12
CA ASN A 211 -3.79 45.23 -18.56
C ASN A 211 -4.89 45.00 -17.50
N GLU A 212 -5.21 43.74 -17.18
CA GLU A 212 -6.19 43.38 -16.16
C GLU A 212 -5.49 42.70 -14.99
N ALA A 213 -4.89 43.50 -14.11
CA ALA A 213 -4.09 42.99 -12.99
C ALA A 213 -4.86 41.99 -12.11
N GLU A 214 -6.14 42.23 -11.87
CA GLU A 214 -7.00 41.32 -11.10
C GLU A 214 -7.13 39.96 -11.79
N THR A 215 -7.50 39.92 -13.07
CA THR A 215 -7.63 38.68 -13.85
C THR A 215 -6.29 37.95 -14.00
N SER A 216 -5.22 38.68 -14.34
CA SER A 216 -3.88 38.13 -14.53
C SER A 216 -3.33 37.49 -13.25
N SER A 217 -3.56 38.13 -12.10
CA SER A 217 -3.11 37.62 -10.79
C SER A 217 -3.74 36.28 -10.42
N ARG A 218 -4.93 35.95 -10.93
CA ARG A 218 -5.62 34.68 -10.68
C ARG A 218 -4.89 33.49 -11.31
N PHE A 219 -4.09 33.71 -12.37
CA PHE A 219 -3.27 32.69 -13.02
C PHE A 219 -1.96 32.45 -12.26
N ASN A 220 -2.06 31.78 -11.11
CA ASN A 220 -0.95 31.57 -10.19
C ASN A 220 -0.91 30.15 -9.59
N LYS A 221 0.00 29.91 -8.65
CA LYS A 221 0.18 28.62 -7.95
C LYS A 221 0.01 28.72 -6.44
N ASP A 222 -0.75 29.70 -5.96
CA ASP A 222 -0.81 30.00 -4.53
C ASP A 222 -1.45 28.86 -3.73
N ILE A 223 -2.31 28.05 -4.36
CA ILE A 223 -2.88 26.85 -3.72
C ILE A 223 -1.77 25.84 -3.44
N LEU A 224 -0.83 25.62 -4.37
CA LEU A 224 0.34 24.77 -4.15
C LEU A 224 1.26 25.31 -3.05
N LEU A 225 1.53 26.61 -3.05
CA LEU A 225 2.37 27.25 -2.03
C LEU A 225 1.77 27.10 -0.63
N ARG A 226 0.45 27.33 -0.48
CA ARG A 226 -0.27 27.11 0.78
C ARG A 226 -0.24 25.64 1.20
N ALA A 227 -0.45 24.71 0.26
CA ALA A 227 -0.39 23.27 0.55
C ALA A 227 1.01 22.83 1.05
N ARG A 228 2.09 23.39 0.48
CA ARG A 228 3.46 23.17 0.98
C ARG A 228 3.65 23.71 2.40
N GLY A 229 3.14 24.90 2.69
CA GLY A 229 3.20 25.53 4.03
C GLY A 229 2.53 24.67 5.11
N ASN A 230 1.31 24.20 4.85
CA ASN A 230 0.55 23.35 5.77
C ASN A 230 1.19 21.97 6.00
N THR A 231 1.95 21.46 5.03
CA THR A 231 2.67 20.19 5.19
C THR A 231 3.91 20.35 6.08
N ARG A 232 4.59 21.51 6.00
CA ARG A 232 5.75 21.82 6.84
C ARG A 232 5.37 22.05 8.30
N SER A 233 4.29 22.78 8.57
CA SER A 233 3.82 23.05 9.94
C SER A 233 3.40 21.78 10.68
N LYS A 234 2.66 20.87 10.03
CA LYS A 234 2.31 19.56 10.61
C LYS A 234 3.53 18.70 10.95
N LYS A 235 4.59 18.79 10.13
CA LYS A 235 5.81 18.02 10.34
C LYS A 235 6.65 18.55 11.51
N SER A 236 6.62 19.86 11.78
CA SER A 236 7.25 20.45 12.96
C SER A 236 6.49 20.12 14.25
N GLU A 237 5.15 20.15 14.23
CA GLU A 237 4.33 19.76 15.40
C GLU A 237 4.54 18.29 15.78
N THR A 238 4.59 17.39 14.79
CA THR A 238 4.80 15.95 15.05
C THR A 238 6.16 15.68 15.70
N LYS A 239 7.22 16.39 15.27
CA LYS A 239 8.56 16.26 15.87
C LYS A 239 8.64 16.79 17.30
N GLN A 240 8.01 17.93 17.59
CA GLN A 240 7.95 18.47 18.96
C GLN A 240 7.22 17.51 19.91
N THR A 241 6.18 16.83 19.42
CA THR A 241 5.41 15.88 20.25
C THR A 241 6.16 14.57 20.56
N GLU A 242 7.13 14.20 19.72
CA GLU A 242 8.01 13.04 19.93
C GLU A 242 9.21 13.38 20.84
N GLU A 243 9.75 14.60 20.75
CA GLU A 243 10.84 15.08 21.64
C GLU A 243 10.37 15.35 23.07
N ASP A 244 9.12 15.81 23.29
CA ASP A 244 8.54 15.99 24.63
C ASP A 244 8.16 14.68 25.36
N LYS A 245 8.32 13.53 24.69
CA LYS A 245 8.02 12.19 25.24
C LYS A 245 9.26 11.31 25.44
N GLY A 246 10.46 11.81 25.15
CA GLY A 246 11.74 11.16 25.42
C GLY A 246 12.38 11.64 26.72
#